data_AF-A0A7K9G228-F1
#
_entry.id   AF-A0A7K9G228-F1
#
_cell.length_a   1.000
_cell.length_b   1.000
_cell.length_c   1.000
_cell.angle_alpha   90.00
_cell.angle_beta   90.00
_cell.angle_gamma   90.00
#
_symmetry.space_group_name_H-M   'P 1'
#
loop_
_entity.id
_entity.type
_entity.pdbx_description
1 polymer ?
#
loop_
_entity_poly.entity_id
_entity_poly.type
_entity_poly.pdbx_seq_one_letter_code
_entity_poly.pdbx_strand_id
1 'polypeptide(L)'
;RLNRALQHEQGFADHFLPDDEAARALGRTCWEALVNPLVQSITSPDPHGVSPLAWLLSEYLESVEMLHHPMSRGAAPCTRVRRLTQLLVHVDPGSPEPEEARAAGLSLGRWEGGEEQGGAVQSCKSSGLWGISQCWRGVVQQQVQRFLEAAGQAPDLVERYCGLYQRLRGATEELFGQQAAFVLALGQGFAGALLQLPFLTTLHVSEQFARYLDGQIQELHRAAGSAGPLQRLQRILEPFVVFSGLELAHTFEHFYRHYLGDRLLAQGPSWLEGAVVEQIGLCFPSRFPQEMLSNLAESEELQQQFYLFQLQEQDKRLLELD
;
A
#
# COMPACT_ATOMS: atom_id res chain seq x y z
N ARG A 1 -1.49 -11.70 -32.46
CA ARG A 1 -0.60 -12.65 -33.19
C ARG A 1 0.18 -13.48 -32.18
N LEU A 2 0.96 -12.86 -31.29
CA LEU A 2 1.64 -13.52 -30.17
C LEU A 2 0.74 -14.50 -29.38
N ASN A 3 -0.45 -14.06 -28.96
CA ASN A 3 -1.36 -14.91 -28.18
C ASN A 3 -1.82 -16.19 -28.94
N ARG A 4 -1.98 -16.10 -30.28
CA ARG A 4 -2.30 -17.28 -31.11
C ARG A 4 -1.11 -18.20 -31.26
N ALA A 5 0.11 -17.65 -31.31
CA ALA A 5 1.34 -18.44 -31.35
C ALA A 5 1.52 -19.20 -30.03
N LEU A 6 1.37 -18.54 -28.88
CA LEU A 6 1.46 -19.18 -27.56
C LEU A 6 0.41 -20.29 -27.38
N GLN A 7 -0.84 -20.06 -27.80
CA GLN A 7 -1.88 -21.09 -27.77
C GLN A 7 -1.58 -22.27 -28.69
N HIS A 8 -0.99 -22.02 -29.86
CA HIS A 8 -0.58 -23.07 -30.79
C HIS A 8 0.57 -23.90 -30.23
N GLU A 9 1.60 -23.25 -29.67
CA GLU A 9 2.73 -23.95 -29.04
C GLU A 9 2.30 -24.75 -27.81
N GLN A 10 1.40 -24.21 -26.96
CA GLN A 10 0.85 -24.96 -25.83
C GLN A 10 0.00 -26.15 -26.31
N GLY A 11 -0.86 -25.94 -27.31
CA GLY A 11 -1.65 -27.01 -27.89
C GLY A 11 -0.77 -28.10 -28.52
N PHE A 12 0.36 -27.73 -29.14
CA PHE A 12 1.36 -28.68 -29.62
C PHE A 12 2.01 -29.44 -28.45
N ALA A 13 2.45 -28.74 -27.40
CA ALA A 13 3.05 -29.34 -26.22
C ALA A 13 2.12 -30.39 -25.59
N ASP A 14 0.84 -30.07 -25.42
CA ASP A 14 -0.16 -30.94 -24.79
C ASP A 14 -0.47 -32.21 -25.63
N HIS A 15 -0.32 -32.15 -26.96
CA HIS A 15 -0.63 -33.29 -27.85
C HIS A 15 0.57 -34.20 -28.12
N PHE A 16 1.79 -33.67 -28.06
CA PHE A 16 3.00 -34.38 -28.51
C PHE A 16 3.97 -34.75 -27.39
N LEU A 17 3.84 -34.17 -26.20
CA LEU A 17 4.69 -34.52 -25.07
C LEU A 17 4.06 -35.64 -24.23
N PRO A 18 4.88 -36.56 -23.71
CA PRO A 18 4.40 -37.72 -22.98
C PRO A 18 3.91 -37.39 -21.55
N ASP A 19 4.32 -36.24 -21.01
CA ASP A 19 4.04 -35.80 -19.64
C ASP A 19 3.57 -34.34 -19.58
N ASP A 20 2.56 -34.09 -18.75
CA ASP A 20 2.00 -32.75 -18.52
C ASP A 20 3.01 -31.78 -17.89
N GLU A 21 4.05 -32.30 -17.23
CA GLU A 21 5.12 -31.49 -16.66
C GLU A 21 6.05 -30.94 -17.74
N ALA A 22 6.52 -31.77 -18.68
CA ALA A 22 7.27 -31.30 -19.84
C ALA A 22 6.43 -30.37 -20.72
N ALA A 23 5.14 -30.64 -20.90
CA ALA A 23 4.25 -29.76 -21.67
C ALA A 23 4.15 -28.35 -21.07
N ARG A 24 3.99 -28.27 -19.74
CA ARG A 24 4.00 -27.00 -19.01
C ARG A 24 5.39 -26.35 -19.02
N ALA A 25 6.48 -27.12 -18.90
CA ALA A 25 7.83 -26.58 -18.93
C ALA A 25 8.17 -25.96 -20.30
N LEU A 26 7.86 -26.66 -21.40
CA LEU A 26 8.06 -26.16 -22.76
C LEU A 26 7.19 -24.92 -23.01
N GLY A 27 5.91 -24.95 -22.61
CA GLY A 27 5.00 -23.81 -22.70
C GLY A 27 5.55 -22.57 -22.02
N ARG A 28 6.08 -22.71 -20.80
CA ARG A 28 6.75 -21.63 -20.07
C ARG A 28 8.00 -21.14 -20.77
N THR A 29 8.87 -22.03 -21.25
CA THR A 29 10.11 -21.63 -21.94
C THR A 29 9.82 -20.88 -23.26
N CYS A 30 8.85 -21.37 -24.05
CA CYS A 30 8.40 -20.69 -25.26
C CYS A 30 7.79 -19.31 -24.94
N TRP A 31 7.04 -19.22 -23.85
CA TRP A 31 6.51 -17.95 -23.36
C TRP A 31 7.63 -16.98 -22.98
N GLU A 32 8.57 -17.41 -22.13
CA GLU A 32 9.70 -16.59 -21.68
C GLU A 32 10.54 -16.10 -22.87
N ALA A 33 10.84 -16.98 -23.83
CA ALA A 33 11.63 -16.64 -25.01
C ALA A 33 10.93 -15.60 -25.92
N LEU A 34 9.60 -15.64 -26.02
CA LEU A 34 8.84 -14.72 -26.87
C LEU A 34 8.43 -13.43 -26.15
N VAL A 35 8.16 -13.50 -24.85
CA VAL A 35 7.59 -12.40 -24.07
C VAL A 35 8.66 -11.57 -23.36
N ASN A 36 9.72 -12.18 -22.81
CA ASN A 36 10.74 -11.41 -22.07
C ASN A 36 11.42 -10.34 -22.94
N PRO A 37 11.84 -10.59 -24.20
CA PRO A 37 12.43 -9.54 -25.04
C PRO A 37 11.45 -8.40 -25.35
N LEU A 38 10.17 -8.73 -25.52
CA LEU A 38 9.12 -7.73 -25.73
C LEU A 38 8.91 -6.89 -24.49
N VAL A 39 8.82 -7.52 -23.32
CA VAL A 39 8.68 -6.83 -22.04
C VAL A 39 9.87 -5.90 -21.82
N GLN A 40 11.10 -6.39 -21.99
CA GLN A 40 12.30 -5.57 -21.88
C GLN A 40 12.26 -4.36 -22.82
N SER A 41 11.85 -4.56 -24.08
CA SER A 41 11.75 -3.46 -25.06
C SER A 41 10.69 -2.41 -24.71
N ILE A 42 9.56 -2.79 -24.11
CA ILE A 42 8.50 -1.84 -23.75
C ILE A 42 8.72 -1.21 -22.38
N THR A 43 9.50 -1.84 -21.49
CA THR A 43 9.83 -1.32 -20.16
C THR A 43 11.15 -0.56 -20.12
N SER A 44 12.05 -0.75 -21.10
CA SER A 44 13.30 0.00 -21.19
C SER A 44 13.04 1.48 -21.52
N PRO A 45 13.62 2.42 -20.77
CA PRO A 45 13.48 3.84 -21.05
C PRO A 45 14.13 4.22 -22.38
N ASP A 46 13.53 5.18 -23.08
CA ASP A 46 14.11 5.83 -24.26
C ASP A 46 15.17 6.89 -23.85
N PRO A 47 15.81 7.62 -24.79
CA PRO A 47 16.75 8.70 -24.45
C PRO A 47 16.15 9.84 -23.59
N HIS A 48 14.82 9.94 -23.52
CA HIS A 48 14.09 10.88 -22.67
C HIS A 48 13.79 10.30 -21.28
N GLY A 49 14.22 9.08 -21.00
CA GLY A 49 14.06 8.42 -19.71
C GLY A 49 12.68 7.78 -19.50
N VAL A 50 11.82 7.74 -20.51
CA VAL A 50 10.45 7.21 -20.41
C VAL A 50 10.32 5.97 -21.29
N SER A 51 9.85 4.87 -20.72
CA SER A 51 9.61 3.67 -21.52
C SER A 51 8.29 3.76 -22.29
N PRO A 52 8.14 3.07 -23.43
CA PRO A 52 6.87 3.06 -24.17
C PRO A 52 5.67 2.63 -23.31
N LEU A 53 5.87 1.68 -22.40
CA LEU A 53 4.83 1.26 -21.47
C LEU A 53 4.53 2.34 -20.43
N ALA A 54 5.55 3.00 -19.87
CA ALA A 54 5.35 4.09 -18.92
C ALA A 54 4.55 5.24 -19.55
N TRP A 55 4.86 5.60 -20.79
CA TRP A 55 4.11 6.62 -21.53
C TRP A 55 2.65 6.23 -21.72
N LEU A 56 2.36 5.00 -22.15
CA LEU A 56 0.99 4.50 -22.33
C LEU A 56 0.19 4.49 -21.02
N LEU A 57 0.84 4.12 -19.90
CA LEU A 57 0.20 4.09 -18.59
C LEU A 57 -0.05 5.51 -18.04
N SER A 58 0.85 6.45 -18.29
CA SER A 58 0.61 7.86 -17.95
C SER A 58 -0.54 8.46 -18.75
N GLU A 59 -0.59 8.22 -20.06
CA GLU A 59 -1.69 8.65 -20.94
C GLU A 59 -3.03 8.02 -20.50
N TYR A 60 -3.00 6.74 -20.07
CA TYR A 60 -4.18 6.09 -19.50
C TYR A 60 -4.73 6.86 -18.30
N LEU A 61 -3.87 7.18 -17.33
CA LEU A 61 -4.27 7.90 -16.12
C LEU A 61 -4.84 9.29 -16.43
N GLU A 62 -4.21 10.03 -17.34
CA GLU A 62 -4.70 11.35 -17.77
C GLU A 62 -6.06 11.25 -18.48
N SER A 63 -6.25 10.23 -19.32
CA SER A 63 -7.51 10.01 -20.03
C SER A 63 -8.67 9.61 -19.09
N VAL A 64 -8.39 8.84 -18.03
CA VAL A 64 -9.37 8.48 -17.01
C VAL A 64 -9.79 9.70 -16.21
N GLU A 65 -8.87 10.60 -15.89
CA GLU A 65 -9.19 11.87 -15.23
C GLU A 65 -10.12 12.74 -16.09
N MET A 66 -9.93 12.77 -17.41
CA MET A 66 -10.80 13.50 -18.35
C MET A 66 -12.16 12.84 -18.64
N LEU A 67 -12.30 11.53 -18.47
CA LEU A 67 -13.55 10.79 -18.68
C LEU A 67 -14.62 11.08 -17.61
N HIS A 68 -14.24 11.65 -16.47
CA HIS A 68 -15.19 12.16 -15.46
C HIS A 68 -15.85 13.48 -15.87
N HIS A 69 -15.57 14.01 -17.07
CA HIS A 69 -16.32 15.12 -17.68
C HIS A 69 -17.33 14.62 -18.73
N PRO A 70 -18.55 15.18 -18.76
CA PRO A 70 -19.71 14.63 -19.49
C PRO A 70 -19.60 14.61 -21.03
N MET A 71 -18.43 14.88 -21.62
CA MET A 71 -18.26 15.05 -23.07
C MET A 71 -17.03 14.31 -23.65
N SER A 72 -16.65 13.15 -23.09
CA SER A 72 -15.48 12.39 -23.55
C SER A 72 -15.85 11.14 -24.39
N ARG A 73 -15.45 11.15 -25.66
CA ARG A 73 -15.53 10.04 -26.64
C ARG A 73 -14.28 9.11 -26.60
N GLY A 74 -13.73 8.85 -25.41
CA GLY A 74 -12.39 8.26 -25.22
C GLY A 74 -12.26 6.77 -24.83
N ALA A 75 -13.31 5.94 -24.90
CA ALA A 75 -13.26 4.57 -24.32
C ALA A 75 -12.35 3.55 -25.08
N ALA A 76 -12.12 3.75 -26.38
CA ALA A 76 -11.37 2.81 -27.23
C ALA A 76 -9.85 2.70 -26.95
N PRO A 77 -9.10 3.76 -26.59
CA PRO A 77 -7.70 3.64 -26.14
C PRO A 77 -7.57 2.96 -24.78
N CYS A 78 -8.39 3.33 -23.78
CA CYS A 78 -8.37 2.73 -22.44
C CYS A 78 -8.56 1.21 -22.47
N THR A 79 -9.52 0.72 -23.26
CA THR A 79 -9.78 -0.72 -23.41
C THR A 79 -8.61 -1.47 -24.05
N ARG A 80 -7.81 -0.82 -24.90
CA ARG A 80 -6.60 -1.43 -25.49
C ARG A 80 -5.47 -1.52 -24.49
N VAL A 81 -5.27 -0.49 -23.66
CA VAL A 81 -4.25 -0.52 -22.58
C VAL A 81 -4.58 -1.62 -21.57
N ARG A 82 -5.84 -1.72 -21.10
CA ARG A 82 -6.26 -2.80 -20.19
C ARG A 82 -6.04 -4.19 -20.77
N ARG A 83 -6.39 -4.39 -22.05
CA ARG A 83 -6.14 -5.68 -22.72
C ARG A 83 -4.64 -5.98 -22.83
N LEU A 84 -3.82 -4.98 -23.11
CA LEU A 84 -2.36 -5.14 -23.16
C LEU A 84 -1.82 -5.54 -21.79
N THR A 85 -2.15 -4.81 -20.72
CA THR A 85 -1.65 -5.10 -19.37
C THR A 85 -2.14 -6.45 -18.88
N GLN A 86 -3.40 -6.80 -19.11
CA GLN A 86 -3.93 -8.12 -18.80
C GLN A 86 -3.17 -9.24 -19.55
N LEU A 87 -2.86 -9.05 -20.83
CA LEU A 87 -2.08 -10.03 -21.59
C LEU A 87 -0.63 -10.15 -21.11
N LEU A 88 -0.01 -9.05 -20.70
CA LEU A 88 1.36 -9.06 -20.19
C LEU A 88 1.46 -9.69 -18.80
N VAL A 89 0.37 -9.68 -18.03
CA VAL A 89 0.36 -10.03 -16.61
C VAL A 89 -0.36 -11.34 -16.30
N HIS A 90 -1.28 -11.81 -17.16
CA HIS A 90 -2.12 -13.00 -16.94
C HIS A 90 -1.93 -14.13 -17.95
N VAL A 91 -0.96 -14.04 -18.86
CA VAL A 91 -0.67 -15.15 -19.80
C VAL A 91 0.45 -16.01 -19.22
N ASP A 92 0.34 -16.51 -17.99
CA ASP A 92 1.14 -17.65 -17.54
C ASP A 92 0.30 -18.92 -17.77
N PRO A 93 0.64 -19.77 -18.76
CA PRO A 93 -0.05 -21.03 -18.95
C PRO A 93 0.37 -22.01 -17.83
N GLY A 94 -0.34 -21.97 -16.71
CA GLY A 94 -0.41 -23.09 -15.77
C GLY A 94 0.46 -23.02 -14.52
N SER A 95 0.44 -21.90 -13.78
CA SER A 95 0.67 -21.99 -12.34
C SER A 95 -0.67 -22.15 -11.63
N PRO A 96 -0.93 -23.25 -10.89
CA PRO A 96 -1.91 -23.16 -9.82
C PRO A 96 -1.43 -22.05 -8.87
N GLU A 97 -2.32 -21.12 -8.53
CA GLU A 97 -2.03 -20.12 -7.52
C GLU A 97 -1.63 -20.86 -6.24
N PRO A 98 -0.46 -20.58 -5.64
CA PRO A 98 -0.22 -21.03 -4.28
C PRO A 98 -1.14 -20.20 -3.39
N GLU A 99 -2.17 -20.86 -2.87
CA GLU A 99 -3.01 -20.39 -1.77
C GLU A 99 -2.18 -20.38 -0.47
N GLU A 100 -1.13 -19.55 -0.43
CA GLU A 100 -0.25 -19.41 0.73
C GLU A 100 0.08 -17.93 0.95
N ALA A 101 -0.80 -17.26 1.71
CA ALA A 101 -0.45 -16.34 2.81
C ALA A 101 -1.66 -15.45 3.18
N ARG A 102 -2.67 -16.04 3.81
CA ARG A 102 -3.57 -15.30 4.73
C ARG A 102 -2.91 -15.04 6.09
N ALA A 103 -1.59 -15.16 6.21
CA ALA A 103 -0.88 -14.96 7.46
C ALA A 103 0.55 -14.47 7.21
N ALA A 104 0.70 -13.17 6.99
CA ALA A 104 1.92 -12.45 7.36
C ALA A 104 1.61 -10.95 7.31
N GLY A 105 1.59 -10.31 8.48
CA GLY A 105 1.66 -8.86 8.57
C GLY A 105 2.90 -8.35 7.84
N LEU A 106 2.78 -7.15 7.30
CA LEU A 106 3.81 -6.43 6.56
C LEU A 106 5.11 -6.30 7.38
N SER A 107 6.00 -7.27 7.30
CA SER A 107 7.36 -7.15 7.83
C SER A 107 8.30 -6.67 6.73
N LEU A 108 8.46 -5.36 6.62
CA LEU A 108 9.54 -4.73 5.84
C LEU A 108 10.84 -4.82 6.65
N GLY A 109 11.50 -5.97 6.60
CA GLY A 109 12.74 -6.26 7.32
C GLY A 109 13.99 -5.88 6.53
N ARG A 110 14.61 -4.77 6.94
CA ARG A 110 16.06 -4.49 7.06
C ARG A 110 17.03 -5.37 6.24
N TRP A 111 17.68 -4.76 5.23
CA TRP A 111 18.89 -5.29 4.61
C TRP A 111 20.12 -4.71 5.32
N GLU A 112 20.78 -5.51 6.13
CA GLU A 112 22.17 -5.29 6.56
C GLU A 112 23.01 -6.50 6.11
N GLY A 113 24.24 -6.22 5.69
CA GLY A 113 25.04 -7.03 4.77
C GLY A 113 25.60 -8.37 5.30
N GLY A 114 26.06 -9.19 4.36
CA GLY A 114 26.80 -10.42 4.59
C GLY A 114 26.92 -11.26 3.31
N GLU A 115 28.16 -11.47 2.88
CA GLU A 115 28.58 -12.09 1.61
C GLU A 115 28.37 -13.62 1.52
N GLU A 116 28.19 -14.04 0.26
CA GLU A 116 28.65 -15.28 -0.41
C GLU A 116 28.02 -16.69 -0.18
N GLN A 117 27.55 -17.19 -1.34
CA GLN A 117 27.62 -18.56 -1.90
C GLN A 117 26.55 -19.63 -1.56
N GLY A 118 25.85 -20.04 -2.63
CA GLY A 118 25.54 -21.45 -2.89
C GLY A 118 24.07 -21.76 -3.20
N GLY A 119 23.72 -21.98 -4.47
CA GLY A 119 22.48 -22.66 -4.85
C GLY A 119 21.75 -22.06 -6.04
N ALA A 120 22.26 -22.30 -7.26
CA ALA A 120 21.60 -21.96 -8.51
C ALA A 120 20.39 -22.89 -8.76
N VAL A 121 19.26 -22.63 -8.13
CA VAL A 121 17.93 -23.14 -8.52
C VAL A 121 16.91 -22.09 -8.09
N GLN A 122 16.07 -21.60 -9.01
CA GLN A 122 15.01 -20.57 -8.86
C GLN A 122 15.40 -19.11 -9.18
N SER A 123 15.65 -18.77 -10.45
CA SER A 123 15.63 -17.36 -10.90
C SER A 123 15.18 -17.18 -12.36
N CYS A 124 14.17 -17.93 -12.81
CA CYS A 124 13.57 -17.73 -14.14
C CYS A 124 12.13 -17.20 -14.12
N LYS A 125 11.45 -17.18 -12.96
CA LYS A 125 10.03 -16.80 -12.88
C LYS A 125 9.74 -15.29 -12.91
N SER A 126 10.72 -14.39 -12.90
CA SER A 126 10.50 -13.01 -12.41
C SER A 126 10.96 -11.86 -13.31
N SER A 127 11.72 -12.06 -14.39
CA SER A 127 12.32 -10.92 -15.11
C SER A 127 11.30 -10.01 -15.79
N GLY A 128 10.29 -10.58 -16.48
CA GLY A 128 9.27 -9.82 -17.21
C GLY A 128 8.30 -9.07 -16.27
N LEU A 129 7.63 -9.79 -15.37
CA LEU A 129 6.70 -9.19 -14.40
C LEU A 129 7.38 -8.13 -13.51
N TRP A 130 8.64 -8.36 -13.13
CA TRP A 130 9.43 -7.37 -12.40
C TRP A 130 9.69 -6.10 -13.22
N GLY A 131 10.02 -6.22 -14.51
CA GLY A 131 10.18 -5.05 -15.38
C GLY A 131 8.91 -4.22 -15.50
N ILE A 132 7.76 -4.88 -15.60
CA ILE A 132 6.44 -4.21 -15.68
C ILE A 132 6.08 -3.56 -14.34
N SER A 133 6.28 -4.25 -13.21
CA SER A 133 5.97 -3.69 -11.88
C SER A 133 6.89 -2.51 -11.53
N GLN A 134 8.17 -2.56 -11.89
CA GLN A 134 9.07 -1.41 -11.77
C GLN A 134 8.65 -0.24 -12.66
N CYS A 135 8.20 -0.53 -13.89
CA CYS A 135 7.65 0.49 -14.78
C CYS A 135 6.41 1.15 -14.16
N TRP A 136 5.48 0.36 -13.59
CA TRP A 136 4.31 0.89 -12.88
C TRP A 136 4.69 1.75 -11.68
N ARG A 137 5.64 1.28 -10.85
CA ARG A 137 6.18 2.05 -9.72
C ARG A 137 6.66 3.43 -10.17
N GLY A 138 7.42 3.50 -11.27
CA GLY A 138 7.92 4.76 -11.82
C GLY A 138 6.82 5.72 -12.27
N VAL A 139 5.78 5.19 -12.95
CA VAL A 139 4.60 5.98 -13.36
C VAL A 139 3.86 6.53 -12.14
N VAL A 140 3.60 5.70 -11.13
CA VAL A 140 2.96 6.12 -9.88
C VAL A 140 3.80 7.20 -9.20
N GLN A 141 5.11 6.99 -9.06
CA GLN A 141 6.01 7.97 -8.45
C GLN A 141 5.94 9.33 -9.17
N GLN A 142 5.96 9.33 -10.51
CA GLN A 142 5.87 10.57 -11.28
C GLN A 142 4.53 11.28 -11.11
N GLN A 143 3.41 10.54 -11.06
CA GLN A 143 2.08 11.11 -10.81
C GLN A 143 2.00 11.76 -9.43
N VAL A 144 2.50 11.08 -8.40
CA VAL A 144 2.51 11.60 -7.03
C VAL A 144 3.45 12.81 -6.90
N GLN A 145 4.62 12.77 -7.55
CA GLN A 145 5.54 13.91 -7.56
C GLN A 145 4.91 15.15 -8.20
N ARG A 146 4.30 15.01 -9.40
CA ARG A 146 3.58 16.12 -10.06
C ARG A 146 2.45 16.67 -9.19
N PHE A 147 1.74 15.80 -8.48
CA PHE A 147 0.71 16.20 -7.52
C PHE A 147 1.31 17.01 -6.36
N LEU A 148 2.40 16.53 -5.74
CA LEU A 148 3.05 17.20 -4.61
C LEU A 148 3.65 18.55 -5.02
N GLU A 149 4.19 18.66 -6.23
CA GLU A 149 4.68 19.94 -6.78
C GLU A 149 3.53 20.95 -7.00
N ALA A 150 2.38 20.49 -7.47
CA ALA A 150 1.24 21.36 -7.75
C ALA A 150 0.39 21.72 -6.52
N ALA A 151 0.21 20.79 -5.59
CA ALA A 151 -0.72 20.89 -4.46
C ALA A 151 -0.04 20.91 -3.09
N GLY A 152 1.29 20.78 -3.01
CA GLY A 152 2.07 20.59 -1.77
C GLY A 152 1.91 21.65 -0.67
N GLN A 153 1.29 22.79 -0.97
CA GLN A 153 1.02 23.89 -0.03
C GLN A 153 -0.48 24.15 0.16
N ALA A 154 -1.35 23.35 -0.46
CA ALA A 154 -2.80 23.50 -0.33
C ALA A 154 -3.28 23.02 1.04
N PRO A 155 -4.28 23.67 1.65
CA PRO A 155 -4.83 23.25 2.94
C PRO A 155 -5.56 21.90 2.88
N ASP A 156 -6.03 21.51 1.70
CA ASP A 156 -6.70 20.25 1.40
C ASP A 156 -5.77 19.20 0.75
N LEU A 157 -4.44 19.36 0.93
CA LEU A 157 -3.42 18.44 0.39
C LEU A 157 -3.74 16.98 0.71
N VAL A 158 -4.02 16.68 1.98
CA VAL A 158 -4.17 15.29 2.44
C VAL A 158 -5.43 14.63 1.89
N GLU A 159 -6.52 15.38 1.76
CA GLU A 159 -7.76 14.91 1.12
C GLU A 159 -7.51 14.57 -0.35
N ARG A 160 -6.83 15.47 -1.07
CA ARG A 160 -6.46 15.24 -2.47
C ARG A 160 -5.47 14.08 -2.63
N TYR A 161 -4.53 13.92 -1.69
CA TYR A 161 -3.60 12.80 -1.65
C TYR A 161 -4.34 11.48 -1.47
N CYS A 162 -5.27 11.39 -0.53
CA CYS A 162 -6.09 10.20 -0.32
C CYS A 162 -6.93 9.89 -1.57
N GLY A 163 -7.48 10.92 -2.22
CA GLY A 163 -8.18 10.78 -3.50
C GLY A 163 -7.29 10.22 -4.61
N LEU A 164 -6.07 10.76 -4.76
CA LEU A 164 -5.09 10.27 -5.72
C LEU A 164 -4.71 8.80 -5.44
N TYR A 165 -4.47 8.45 -4.17
CA TYR A 165 -4.19 7.07 -3.76
C TYR A 165 -5.31 6.12 -4.17
N GLN A 166 -6.58 6.47 -3.88
CA GLN A 166 -7.72 5.63 -4.26
C GLN A 166 -7.86 5.50 -5.78
N ARG A 167 -7.62 6.56 -6.55
CA ARG A 167 -7.63 6.49 -8.02
C ARG A 167 -6.54 5.56 -8.54
N LEU A 168 -5.31 5.69 -8.07
CA LEU A 168 -4.18 4.87 -8.51
C LEU A 168 -4.31 3.42 -8.02
N ARG A 169 -4.89 3.18 -6.85
CA ARG A 169 -5.28 1.85 -6.39
C ARG A 169 -6.30 1.21 -7.33
N GLY A 170 -7.38 1.92 -7.67
CA GLY A 170 -8.37 1.44 -8.63
C GLY A 170 -7.77 1.15 -10.01
N ALA A 171 -6.88 2.02 -10.50
CA ALA A 171 -6.16 1.80 -11.75
C ALA A 171 -5.22 0.57 -11.68
N THR A 172 -4.55 0.36 -10.54
CA THR A 172 -3.71 -0.83 -10.31
C THR A 172 -4.54 -2.10 -10.42
N GLU A 173 -5.69 -2.15 -9.73
CA GLU A 173 -6.61 -3.28 -9.75
C GLU A 173 -7.19 -3.52 -11.16
N GLU A 174 -7.56 -2.46 -11.88
CA GLU A 174 -8.13 -2.55 -13.23
C GLU A 174 -7.12 -3.02 -14.28
N LEU A 175 -5.87 -2.55 -14.20
CA LEU A 175 -4.84 -2.85 -15.19
C LEU A 175 -4.15 -4.20 -14.93
N PHE A 176 -3.93 -4.54 -13.66
CA PHE A 176 -3.05 -5.65 -13.27
C PHE A 176 -3.72 -6.70 -12.37
N GLY A 177 -4.99 -6.49 -11.97
CA GLY A 177 -5.69 -7.37 -11.04
C GLY A 177 -5.20 -7.23 -9.60
N GLN A 178 -5.46 -8.23 -8.76
CA GLN A 178 -5.08 -8.23 -7.33
C GLN A 178 -3.66 -8.76 -7.07
N GLN A 179 -2.76 -8.60 -8.04
CA GLN A 179 -1.40 -9.13 -7.91
C GLN A 179 -0.57 -8.30 -6.93
N ALA A 180 -0.04 -8.95 -5.90
CA ALA A 180 0.72 -8.32 -4.82
C ALA A 180 1.91 -7.47 -5.31
N ALA A 181 2.58 -7.90 -6.38
CA ALA A 181 3.71 -7.16 -6.97
C ALA A 181 3.32 -5.73 -7.42
N PHE A 182 2.11 -5.55 -7.94
CA PHE A 182 1.64 -4.26 -8.43
C PHE A 182 1.07 -3.38 -7.30
N VAL A 183 0.46 -4.00 -6.28
CA VAL A 183 0.09 -3.30 -5.04
C VAL A 183 1.33 -2.80 -4.31
N LEU A 184 2.40 -3.60 -4.27
CA LEU A 184 3.69 -3.17 -3.73
C LEU A 184 4.31 -2.04 -4.56
N ALA A 185 4.27 -2.15 -5.89
CA ALA A 185 4.76 -1.10 -6.80
C ALA A 185 4.01 0.23 -6.62
N LEU A 186 2.69 0.18 -6.39
CA LEU A 186 1.88 1.36 -6.02
C LEU A 186 2.42 2.00 -4.74
N GLY A 187 2.54 1.23 -3.66
CA GLY A 187 3.07 1.72 -2.39
C GLY A 187 4.49 2.30 -2.52
N GLN A 188 5.38 1.60 -3.21
CA GLN A 188 6.75 2.06 -3.47
C GLN A 188 6.81 3.32 -4.34
N GLY A 189 5.85 3.52 -5.25
CA GLY A 189 5.77 4.73 -6.06
C GLY A 189 5.41 5.96 -5.21
N PHE A 190 4.40 5.82 -4.34
CA PHE A 190 4.06 6.86 -3.36
C PHE A 190 5.23 7.14 -2.40
N ALA A 191 5.83 6.09 -1.86
CA ALA A 191 6.97 6.18 -0.96
C ALA A 191 8.14 6.91 -1.63
N GLY A 192 8.46 6.54 -2.88
CA GLY A 192 9.50 7.16 -3.67
C GLY A 192 9.30 8.65 -3.90
N ALA A 193 8.06 9.10 -4.12
CA ALA A 193 7.75 10.52 -4.28
C ALA A 193 7.88 11.30 -2.96
N LEU A 194 7.41 10.74 -1.85
CA LEU A 194 7.53 11.35 -0.52
C LEU A 194 8.99 11.48 -0.07
N LEU A 195 9.84 10.51 -0.42
CA LEU A 195 11.28 10.55 -0.13
C LEU A 195 12.02 11.70 -0.84
N GLN A 196 11.49 12.21 -1.95
CA GLN A 196 12.10 13.32 -2.70
C GLN A 196 11.72 14.69 -2.14
N LEU A 197 10.85 14.75 -1.12
CA LEU A 197 10.44 16.03 -0.54
C LEU A 197 11.62 16.71 0.19
N PRO A 198 11.81 18.03 0.01
CA PRO A 198 12.74 18.80 0.80
C PRO A 198 12.39 18.73 2.29
N PHE A 199 13.39 18.78 3.17
CA PHE A 199 13.21 18.65 4.62
C PHE A 199 12.08 19.53 5.20
N LEU A 200 12.04 20.82 4.86
CA LEU A 200 11.00 21.73 5.36
C LEU A 200 9.60 21.35 4.85
N THR A 201 9.49 20.87 3.62
CA THR A 201 8.23 20.37 3.06
C THR A 201 7.80 19.08 3.75
N THR A 202 8.74 18.17 4.03
CA THR A 202 8.50 16.95 4.81
C THR A 202 7.90 17.26 6.18
N LEU A 203 8.41 18.29 6.89
CA LEU A 203 7.83 18.75 8.16
C LEU A 203 6.38 19.19 8.02
N HIS A 204 6.12 20.11 7.09
CA HIS A 204 4.78 20.66 6.89
C HIS A 204 3.77 19.60 6.46
N VAL A 205 4.15 18.76 5.48
CA VAL A 205 3.31 17.68 4.95
C VAL A 205 2.99 16.66 6.05
N SER A 206 3.97 16.28 6.87
CA SER A 206 3.77 15.35 8.00
C SER A 206 2.77 15.88 9.03
N GLU A 207 2.87 17.17 9.38
CA GLU A 207 1.92 17.83 10.29
C GLU A 207 0.50 17.82 9.70
N GLN A 208 0.36 18.14 8.41
CA GLN A 208 -0.94 18.11 7.74
C GLN A 208 -1.53 16.70 7.75
N PHE A 209 -0.75 15.66 7.46
CA PHE A 209 -1.20 14.27 7.54
C PHE A 209 -1.68 13.90 8.94
N ALA A 210 -0.92 14.24 9.99
CA ALA A 210 -1.30 13.97 11.37
C ALA A 210 -2.59 14.70 11.79
N ARG A 211 -2.71 15.99 11.42
CA ARG A 211 -3.91 16.81 11.69
C ARG A 211 -5.14 16.28 10.96
N TYR A 212 -5.01 15.91 9.68
CA TYR A 212 -6.11 15.34 8.92
C TYR A 212 -6.58 14.03 9.54
N LEU A 213 -5.64 13.16 9.92
CA LEU A 213 -5.98 11.88 10.53
C LEU A 213 -6.69 12.08 11.88
N ASP A 214 -6.22 13.01 12.71
CA ASP A 214 -6.90 13.40 13.95
C ASP A 214 -8.35 13.85 13.69
N GLY A 215 -8.58 14.71 12.69
CA GLY A 215 -9.91 15.13 12.29
C GLY A 215 -10.81 13.96 11.89
N GLN A 216 -10.30 13.03 11.08
CA GLN A 216 -11.04 11.83 10.65
C GLN A 216 -11.38 10.91 11.83
N ILE A 217 -10.46 10.71 12.78
CA ILE A 217 -10.69 9.90 13.99
C ILE A 217 -11.79 10.53 14.85
N GLN A 218 -11.75 11.85 15.05
CA GLN A 218 -12.78 12.56 15.81
C GLN A 218 -14.15 12.52 15.11
N GLU A 219 -14.20 12.59 13.78
CA GLU A 219 -15.44 12.40 13.03
C GLU A 219 -16.01 10.99 13.21
N LEU A 220 -15.17 9.96 13.21
CA LEU A 220 -15.58 8.58 13.48
C LEU A 220 -16.12 8.42 14.90
N HIS A 221 -15.53 9.09 15.91
CA HIS A 221 -16.09 9.14 17.27
C HIS A 221 -17.51 9.72 17.28
N ARG A 222 -17.75 10.83 16.56
CA ARG A 222 -19.08 11.45 16.50
C ARG A 222 -20.10 10.62 15.72
N ALA A 223 -19.64 9.80 14.76
CA ALA A 223 -20.47 8.95 13.91
C ALA A 223 -20.77 7.56 14.51
N ALA A 224 -20.54 7.37 15.81
CA ALA A 224 -20.81 6.14 16.56
C ALA A 224 -22.31 5.77 16.50
N GLY A 225 -22.67 4.95 15.51
CA GLY A 225 -24.05 4.59 15.19
C GLY A 225 -24.25 4.15 13.74
N SER A 226 -23.30 4.46 12.85
CA SER A 226 -23.28 3.92 11.48
C SER A 226 -22.70 2.50 11.42
N ALA A 227 -23.31 1.63 10.60
CA ALA A 227 -22.77 0.29 10.34
C ALA A 227 -21.46 0.38 9.55
N GLY A 228 -20.40 -0.27 10.03
CA GLY A 228 -19.09 -0.38 9.35
C GLY A 228 -18.00 0.64 9.72
N PRO A 229 -17.82 1.06 10.99
CA PRO A 229 -16.77 2.01 11.37
C PRO A 229 -15.35 1.45 11.09
N LEU A 230 -15.16 0.12 11.22
CA LEU A 230 -13.87 -0.54 10.95
C LEU A 230 -13.47 -0.51 9.47
N GLN A 231 -14.40 -0.78 8.56
CA GLN A 231 -14.14 -0.71 7.11
C GLN A 231 -13.85 0.71 6.66
N ARG A 232 -14.57 1.69 7.23
CA ARG A 232 -14.29 3.10 6.99
C ARG A 232 -12.90 3.49 7.52
N LEU A 233 -12.54 3.01 8.71
CA LEU A 233 -11.21 3.23 9.29
C LEU A 233 -10.10 2.65 8.40
N GLN A 234 -10.23 1.39 7.97
CA GLN A 234 -9.27 0.75 7.06
C GLN A 234 -9.07 1.57 5.77
N ARG A 235 -10.16 2.06 5.18
CA ARG A 235 -10.10 2.89 3.96
C ARG A 235 -9.42 4.25 4.20
N ILE A 236 -9.57 4.83 5.39
CA ILE A 236 -8.94 6.10 5.77
C ILE A 236 -7.44 5.89 6.00
N LEU A 237 -7.06 4.79 6.66
CA LEU A 237 -5.68 4.52 7.06
C LEU A 237 -4.82 3.95 5.94
N GLU A 238 -5.42 3.30 4.95
CA GLU A 238 -4.68 2.63 3.88
C GLU A 238 -3.59 3.49 3.20
N PRO A 239 -3.83 4.76 2.82
CA PRO A 239 -2.79 5.59 2.20
C PRO A 239 -1.59 5.87 3.13
N PHE A 240 -1.77 5.78 4.45
CA PHE A 240 -0.75 6.11 5.45
C PHE A 240 0.26 4.98 5.65
N VAL A 241 -0.13 3.74 5.36
CA VAL A 241 0.74 2.55 5.51
C VAL A 241 2.04 2.70 4.72
N VAL A 242 2.01 3.49 3.63
CA VAL A 242 3.17 3.82 2.80
C VAL A 242 4.29 4.52 3.57
N PHE A 243 4.00 5.18 4.70
CA PHE A 243 5.01 5.86 5.50
C PHE A 243 5.96 4.88 6.21
N SER A 244 5.56 3.63 6.37
CA SER A 244 6.37 2.61 7.04
C SER A 244 7.78 2.53 6.41
N GLY A 245 8.80 2.78 7.23
CA GLY A 245 10.21 2.75 6.80
C GLY A 245 10.71 4.02 6.11
N LEU A 246 9.92 5.09 6.05
CA LEU A 246 10.36 6.40 5.54
C LEU A 246 10.84 7.31 6.68
N GLU A 247 11.79 8.19 6.40
CA GLU A 247 12.23 9.24 7.34
C GLU A 247 11.08 10.18 7.74
N LEU A 248 10.12 10.39 6.82
CA LEU A 248 8.87 11.12 7.10
C LEU A 248 8.10 10.51 8.28
N ALA A 249 8.19 9.20 8.52
CA ALA A 249 7.48 8.52 9.61
C ALA A 249 7.86 9.06 10.99
N HIS A 250 9.13 9.41 11.21
CA HIS A 250 9.56 10.02 12.48
C HIS A 250 8.88 11.37 12.74
N THR A 251 8.76 12.17 11.67
CA THR A 251 8.12 13.48 11.77
C THR A 251 6.60 13.34 11.91
N PHE A 252 6.00 12.41 11.17
CA PHE A 252 4.58 12.08 11.30
C PHE A 252 4.25 11.60 12.71
N GLU A 253 5.04 10.68 13.28
CA GLU A 253 4.90 10.19 14.65
C GLU A 253 4.98 11.35 15.66
N HIS A 254 5.92 12.28 15.47
CA HIS A 254 6.06 13.44 16.34
C HIS A 254 4.79 14.29 16.42
N PHE A 255 4.12 14.53 15.29
CA PHE A 255 2.85 15.28 15.29
C PHE A 255 1.69 14.42 15.75
N TYR A 256 1.63 13.16 15.31
CA TYR A 256 0.55 12.24 15.67
C TYR A 256 0.42 12.06 17.19
N ARG A 257 1.55 11.89 17.91
CA ARG A 257 1.53 11.74 19.37
C ARG A 257 0.98 12.96 20.11
N HIS A 258 1.15 14.18 19.57
CA HIS A 258 0.58 15.39 20.17
C HIS A 258 -0.94 15.36 20.07
N TYR A 259 -1.48 15.08 18.89
CA TYR A 259 -2.93 14.94 18.70
C TYR A 259 -3.52 13.76 19.48
N LEU A 260 -2.82 12.63 19.52
CA LEU A 260 -3.23 11.49 20.34
C LEU A 260 -3.28 11.86 21.83
N GLY A 261 -2.27 12.57 22.33
CA GLY A 261 -2.22 13.02 23.72
C GLY A 261 -3.44 13.88 24.09
N ASP A 262 -3.76 14.86 23.25
CA ASP A 262 -4.95 15.69 23.45
C ASP A 262 -6.25 14.87 23.45
N ARG A 263 -6.39 13.90 22.53
CA ARG A 263 -7.56 13.01 22.50
C ARG A 263 -7.67 12.14 23.74
N LEU A 264 -6.58 11.48 24.14
CA LEU A 264 -6.56 10.59 25.31
C LEU A 264 -6.87 11.35 26.60
N LEU A 265 -6.29 12.55 26.79
CA LEU A 265 -6.52 13.36 27.98
C LEU A 265 -7.92 13.99 28.01
N ALA A 266 -8.48 14.38 26.86
CA ALA A 266 -9.78 15.04 26.80
C ALA A 266 -10.97 14.06 26.77
N GLN A 267 -10.84 12.92 26.09
CA GLN A 267 -11.95 11.98 25.81
C GLN A 267 -11.84 10.68 26.60
N GLY A 268 -10.67 10.37 27.18
CA GLY A 268 -10.42 9.09 27.85
C GLY A 268 -10.16 7.93 26.89
N PRO A 269 -10.10 6.69 27.39
CA PRO A 269 -9.78 5.51 26.58
C PRO A 269 -10.84 5.27 25.52
N SER A 270 -10.41 4.97 24.29
CA SER A 270 -11.30 4.53 23.23
C SER A 270 -10.72 3.33 22.48
N TRP A 271 -11.59 2.44 22.03
CA TRP A 271 -11.20 1.31 21.18
C TRP A 271 -10.59 1.78 19.84
N LEU A 272 -10.98 2.98 19.37
CA LEU A 272 -10.56 3.51 18.08
C LEU A 272 -9.08 3.85 18.07
N GLU A 273 -8.55 4.43 19.16
CA GLU A 273 -7.12 4.75 19.25
C GLU A 273 -6.26 3.48 19.14
N GLY A 274 -6.67 2.41 19.84
CA GLY A 274 -6.03 1.10 19.74
C GLY A 274 -6.08 0.54 18.31
N ALA A 275 -7.25 0.58 17.67
CA ALA A 275 -7.43 0.07 16.31
C ALA A 275 -6.63 0.87 15.25
N VAL A 276 -6.48 2.18 15.42
CA VAL A 276 -5.64 3.01 14.55
C VAL A 276 -4.17 2.65 14.75
N VAL A 277 -3.70 2.63 15.99
CA VAL A 277 -2.30 2.34 16.32
C VAL A 277 -1.90 0.91 15.92
N GLU A 278 -2.83 -0.04 15.94
CA GLU A 278 -2.60 -1.38 15.43
C GLU A 278 -2.39 -1.39 13.90
N GLN A 279 -3.22 -0.67 13.14
CA GLN A 279 -3.19 -0.67 11.68
C GLN A 279 -2.01 0.10 11.08
N ILE A 280 -1.65 1.25 11.66
CA ILE A 280 -0.54 2.09 11.18
C ILE A 280 0.66 2.05 12.14
N GLY A 281 0.75 1.04 12.99
CA GLY A 281 1.79 0.94 14.02
C GLY A 281 3.22 0.96 13.49
N LEU A 282 3.43 0.45 12.27
CA LEU A 282 4.73 0.46 11.58
C LEU A 282 5.14 1.87 11.09
N CYS A 283 4.20 2.80 11.04
CA CYS A 283 4.45 4.21 10.75
C CYS A 283 4.94 4.98 11.99
N PHE A 284 5.13 4.32 13.14
CA PHE A 284 5.64 4.89 14.38
C PHE A 284 6.98 4.23 14.77
N PRO A 285 8.11 4.66 14.19
CA PRO A 285 9.41 4.05 14.44
C PRO A 285 9.81 4.01 15.92
N SER A 286 9.48 5.05 16.69
CA SER A 286 9.80 5.14 18.12
C SER A 286 8.73 4.50 19.01
N ARG A 287 7.61 4.07 18.44
CA ARG A 287 6.47 3.44 19.12
C ARG A 287 5.82 4.29 20.22
N PHE A 288 5.96 5.61 20.16
CA PHE A 288 5.37 6.50 21.17
C PHE A 288 3.85 6.35 21.28
N PRO A 289 3.07 6.26 20.18
CA PRO A 289 1.63 6.04 20.29
C PRO A 289 1.26 4.74 21.01
N GLN A 290 2.01 3.65 20.76
CA GLN A 290 1.82 2.38 21.44
C GLN A 290 2.11 2.51 22.94
N GLU A 291 3.22 3.17 23.31
CA GLU A 291 3.60 3.41 24.71
C GLU A 291 2.57 4.28 25.43
N MET A 292 2.05 5.34 24.78
CA MET A 292 1.02 6.19 25.36
C MET A 292 -0.26 5.42 25.71
N LEU A 293 -0.69 4.49 24.84
CA LEU A 293 -1.85 3.64 25.12
C LEU A 293 -1.56 2.62 26.23
N SER A 294 -0.36 2.04 26.27
CA SER A 294 0.07 1.14 27.35
C SER A 294 0.07 1.86 28.70
N ASN A 295 0.69 3.04 28.76
CA ASN A 295 0.76 3.85 29.97
C ASN A 295 -0.63 4.27 30.48
N LEU A 296 -1.56 4.58 29.57
CA LEU A 296 -2.93 4.88 29.95
C LEU A 296 -3.64 3.66 30.56
N ALA A 297 -3.49 2.49 29.95
CA ALA A 297 -4.05 1.24 30.47
C ALA A 297 -3.48 0.88 31.85
N GLU A 298 -2.16 1.02 32.05
CA GLU A 298 -1.52 0.83 33.36
C GLU A 298 -2.02 1.85 34.40
N SER A 299 -2.20 3.12 34.00
CA SER A 299 -2.76 4.15 34.86
C SER A 299 -4.20 3.83 35.29
N GLU A 300 -5.02 3.30 34.38
CA GLU A 300 -6.40 2.88 34.69
C GLU A 300 -6.42 1.71 35.66
N GLU A 301 -5.53 0.73 35.49
CA GLU A 301 -5.40 -0.40 36.42
C GLU A 301 -5.00 0.07 37.82
N LEU A 302 -3.99 0.95 37.92
CA LEU A 302 -3.55 1.52 39.20
C LEU A 302 -4.67 2.33 39.86
N GLN A 303 -5.46 3.09 39.09
CA GLN A 303 -6.61 3.82 39.61
C GLN A 303 -7.68 2.89 40.17
N GLN A 304 -7.94 1.75 39.51
CA GLN A 304 -8.86 0.73 40.00
C GLN A 304 -8.35 0.10 41.30
N GLN A 305 -7.07 -0.26 41.36
CA GLN A 305 -6.45 -0.82 42.57
C GLN A 305 -6.52 0.16 43.74
N PHE A 306 -6.23 1.44 43.51
CA PHE A 306 -6.33 2.47 44.53
C PHE A 306 -7.77 2.66 45.02
N TYR A 307 -8.75 2.65 44.10
CA TYR A 307 -10.16 2.73 44.46
C TYR A 307 -10.60 1.55 45.35
N LEU A 308 -10.21 0.32 44.98
CA LEU A 308 -10.49 -0.87 45.79
C LEU A 308 -9.82 -0.80 47.17
N PHE A 309 -8.58 -0.32 47.24
CA PHE A 309 -7.89 -0.10 48.51
C PHE A 309 -8.63 0.92 49.39
N GLN A 310 -9.13 2.02 48.81
CA GLN A 310 -9.93 2.99 49.56
C GLN A 310 -11.23 2.39 50.11
N LEU A 311 -11.92 1.55 49.34
CA LEU A 311 -13.12 0.84 49.81
C LEU A 311 -12.78 -0.11 50.97
N GLN A 312 -11.70 -0.88 50.86
CA GLN A 312 -11.24 -1.79 51.93
C GLN A 312 -10.91 -1.03 53.22
N GLU A 313 -10.27 0.13 53.13
CA GLU A 313 -9.98 0.96 54.30
C GLU A 313 -11.24 1.57 54.93
N GLN A 314 -12.26 1.89 54.13
CA GLN A 314 -13.57 2.32 54.66
C GLN A 314 -14.27 1.17 55.40
N ASP A 315 -14.30 -0.03 54.81
CA ASP A 315 -14.91 -1.21 55.42
C ASP A 315 -14.24 -1.56 56.76
N LYS A 316 -12.91 -1.48 56.85
CA LYS A 316 -12.18 -1.69 58.12
C LYS A 316 -12.60 -0.71 59.20
N ARG A 317 -12.72 0.58 58.87
CA ARG A 317 -13.13 1.61 59.85
C ARG A 317 -14.56 1.42 60.34
N LEU A 318 -15.45 0.92 59.48
CA LEU A 318 -16.83 0.60 59.90
C LEU A 318 -16.84 -0.59 60.87
N LEU A 319 -16.02 -1.62 60.63
CA LEU A 319 -15.89 -2.77 61.52
C LEU A 319 -15.27 -2.44 62.89
N GLU A 320 -14.50 -1.36 63.01
CA GLU A 320 -13.94 -0.89 64.29
C GLU A 320 -14.95 -0.10 65.14
N LEU A 321 -16.11 0.28 64.58
CA LEU A 321 -17.16 1.06 65.25
C LEU A 321 -18.31 0.18 65.80
N ASP A 322 -18.31 -1.13 65.48
CA ASP A 322 -19.20 -2.17 66.02
C ASP A 322 -18.53 -2.97 67.15
#